data_AF-A0A916TFW9-F1
#
_entry.id   AF-A0A916TFW9-F1
#
_cell.length_a   1.000
_cell.length_b   1.000
_cell.length_c   1.000
_cell.angle_alpha   90.00
_cell.angle_beta   90.00
_cell.angle_gamma   90.00
#
_symmetry.space_group_name_H-M   'P 1'
#
loop_
_entity.id
_entity.type
_entity.pdbx_description
1 polymer ?
#
loop_
_entity_poly.entity_id
_entity_poly.type
_entity_poly.pdbx_seq_one_letter_code
_entity_poly.pdbx_strand_id
1 'polypeptide(L)'
;MAWVRYGMWDRWRDLTRFRLACEMALASYRTYVNGFPIASAAPLVITDPAGSNFKCDLADFTAVLNDGQQLYRVLFPSYVALVEDLGRELVETLHTAKGIPRAAIAGLDPVAPIDQAAEQWITATPVEAWGATVLKLGGRKWSDFKGGRRGVVEAVTIRNLCAHGIPVFNQRALNRLATASTAKQTLPTLGDPIVLDRAAFVRHVGVLRGFARSMADGVANLPDVP
;
A
#
# COMPACT_ATOMS: atom_id res chain seq x y z
N MET A 1 -8.38 -29.07 -7.58
CA MET A 1 -7.71 -27.81 -7.21
C MET A 1 -8.44 -27.27 -5.98
N ALA A 2 -7.85 -27.41 -4.79
CA ALA A 2 -8.43 -26.84 -3.57
C ALA A 2 -8.25 -25.31 -3.61
N TRP A 3 -9.33 -24.56 -3.39
CA TRP A 3 -9.29 -23.11 -3.42
C TRP A 3 -8.70 -22.59 -2.10
N VAL A 4 -7.48 -22.05 -2.11
CA VAL A 4 -6.84 -21.48 -0.92
C VAL A 4 -7.34 -20.05 -0.72
N ARG A 5 -7.95 -19.77 0.43
CA ARG A 5 -8.44 -18.44 0.79
C ARG A 5 -7.52 -17.79 1.83
N TYR A 6 -6.67 -16.90 1.37
CA TYR A 6 -5.80 -16.08 2.22
C TYR A 6 -6.60 -15.01 2.98
N GLY A 7 -6.32 -14.81 4.27
CA GLY A 7 -7.04 -13.87 5.14
C GLY A 7 -6.96 -12.42 4.68
N MET A 8 -5.88 -12.06 3.95
CA MET A 8 -5.72 -10.76 3.30
C MET A 8 -6.94 -10.37 2.46
N TRP A 9 -7.57 -11.31 1.73
CA TRP A 9 -8.67 -11.00 0.81
C TRP A 9 -9.93 -10.52 1.53
N ASP A 10 -10.18 -11.04 2.73
CA ASP A 10 -11.29 -10.60 3.56
C ASP A 10 -11.06 -9.17 4.08
N ARG A 11 -9.87 -8.90 4.60
CA ARG A 11 -9.48 -7.55 5.04
C ARG A 11 -9.47 -6.55 3.89
N TRP A 12 -9.01 -6.96 2.70
CA TRP A 12 -9.04 -6.14 1.49
C TRP A 12 -10.46 -5.75 1.09
N ARG A 13 -11.40 -6.71 1.16
CA ARG A 13 -12.82 -6.47 0.88
C ARG A 13 -13.40 -5.47 1.88
N ASP A 14 -13.12 -5.64 3.16
CA ASP A 14 -13.66 -4.77 4.21
C ASP A 14 -13.08 -3.36 4.11
N LEU A 15 -11.78 -3.22 3.85
CA LEU A 15 -11.15 -1.93 3.57
C LEU A 15 -11.74 -1.24 2.33
N THR A 16 -12.09 -2.03 1.30
CA THR A 16 -12.74 -1.51 0.09
C THR A 16 -14.16 -1.02 0.36
N ARG A 17 -14.93 -1.73 1.20
CA ARG A 17 -16.25 -1.28 1.65
C ARG A 17 -16.15 -0.02 2.49
N PHE A 18 -15.19 0.04 3.41
CA PHE A 18 -14.93 1.21 4.24
C PHE A 18 -14.59 2.44 3.38
N ARG A 19 -13.69 2.31 2.41
CA ARG A 19 -13.38 3.38 1.45
C ARG A 19 -14.63 3.92 0.78
N LEU A 20 -15.49 3.04 0.26
CA LEU A 20 -16.72 3.45 -0.44
C LEU A 20 -17.67 4.20 0.50
N ALA A 21 -17.83 3.74 1.73
CA ALA A 21 -18.61 4.43 2.75
C ALA A 21 -18.04 5.82 3.07
N CYS A 22 -16.71 5.94 3.23
CA CYS A 22 -16.04 7.22 3.43
C CYS A 22 -16.20 8.17 2.23
N GLU A 23 -16.09 7.67 1.00
CA GLU A 23 -16.30 8.46 -0.22
C GLU A 23 -17.72 9.07 -0.24
N MET A 24 -18.74 8.26 0.05
CA MET A 24 -20.13 8.72 0.10
C MET A 24 -20.36 9.73 1.23
N ALA A 25 -19.87 9.43 2.43
CA ALA A 25 -20.04 10.30 3.59
C ALA A 25 -19.33 11.65 3.41
N LEU A 26 -18.07 11.64 2.96
CA LEU A 26 -17.30 12.87 2.73
C LEU A 26 -17.87 13.70 1.58
N ALA A 27 -18.34 13.06 0.50
CA ALA A 27 -19.01 13.77 -0.59
C ALA A 27 -20.28 14.46 -0.09
N SER A 28 -21.13 13.75 0.64
CA SER A 28 -22.35 14.32 1.23
C SER A 28 -22.04 15.47 2.18
N TYR A 29 -21.04 15.30 3.05
CA TYR A 29 -20.64 16.31 4.02
C TYR A 29 -20.06 17.56 3.35
N ARG A 30 -19.24 17.41 2.30
CA ARG A 30 -18.73 18.52 1.48
C ARG A 30 -19.86 19.32 0.86
N THR A 31 -20.81 18.64 0.22
CA THR A 31 -21.97 19.32 -0.39
C THR A 31 -22.78 20.07 0.65
N TYR A 32 -23.02 19.44 1.81
CA TYR A 32 -23.72 20.06 2.92
C TYR A 32 -22.99 21.33 3.38
N VAL A 33 -21.73 21.22 3.82
CA VAL A 33 -20.97 22.35 4.40
C VAL A 33 -20.74 23.49 3.41
N ASN A 34 -20.36 23.18 2.16
CA ASN A 34 -20.10 24.21 1.15
C ASN A 34 -21.38 24.94 0.67
N GLY A 35 -22.57 24.43 1.04
CA GLY A 35 -23.85 25.02 0.66
C GLY A 35 -24.50 25.95 1.70
N PHE A 36 -23.99 26.02 2.94
CA PHE A 36 -24.59 26.88 3.97
C PHE A 36 -24.12 28.33 3.90
N PRO A 37 -25.00 29.29 4.24
CA PRO A 37 -24.57 30.65 4.52
C PRO A 37 -23.63 30.68 5.73
N ILE A 38 -22.45 31.26 5.54
CA ILE A 38 -21.45 31.42 6.60
C ILE A 38 -21.88 32.57 7.50
N ALA A 39 -22.29 32.27 8.73
CA ALA A 39 -22.72 33.28 9.70
C ALA A 39 -21.56 34.00 10.40
N SER A 40 -20.38 33.37 10.46
CA SER A 40 -19.16 33.95 11.02
C SER A 40 -17.93 33.28 10.41
N ALA A 41 -16.90 34.08 10.14
CA ALA A 41 -15.58 33.60 9.71
C ALA A 41 -14.56 33.59 10.86
N ALA A 42 -14.99 33.86 12.10
CA ALA A 42 -14.11 33.83 13.25
C ALA A 42 -13.52 32.42 13.45
N PRO A 43 -12.24 32.29 13.81
CA PRO A 43 -11.61 31.00 14.01
C PRO A 43 -12.29 30.22 15.13
N LEU A 44 -12.47 28.92 14.90
CA LEU A 44 -12.83 28.00 15.98
C LEU A 44 -11.56 27.68 16.78
N VAL A 45 -11.61 27.89 18.09
CA VAL A 45 -10.54 27.46 19.00
C VAL A 45 -10.94 26.14 19.64
N ILE A 46 -10.19 25.09 19.33
CA ILE A 46 -10.32 23.77 19.94
C ILE A 46 -9.24 23.66 21.00
N THR A 47 -9.64 23.52 22.26
CA THR A 47 -8.71 23.28 23.36
C THR A 47 -8.66 21.79 23.67
N ASP A 48 -7.47 21.20 23.64
CA ASP A 48 -7.30 19.81 24.03
C ASP A 48 -7.32 19.66 25.58
N PRO A 49 -7.50 18.44 26.12
CA PRO A 49 -7.49 18.23 27.57
C PRO A 49 -6.18 18.59 28.27
N ALA A 50 -5.08 18.72 27.53
CA ALA A 50 -3.77 19.14 28.05
C ALA A 50 -3.60 20.66 28.05
N GLY A 51 -4.60 21.42 27.60
CA GLY A 51 -4.60 22.89 27.56
C GLY A 51 -3.97 23.49 26.31
N SER A 52 -3.62 22.68 25.30
CA SER A 52 -3.12 23.19 24.02
C SER A 52 -4.29 23.70 23.18
N ASN A 53 -4.11 24.85 22.53
CA ASN A 53 -5.12 25.47 21.69
C ASN A 53 -4.78 25.26 20.21
N PHE A 54 -5.70 24.64 19.48
CA PHE A 54 -5.69 24.58 18.03
C PHE A 54 -6.68 25.60 17.46
N LYS A 55 -6.19 26.55 16.67
CA LYS A 55 -7.05 27.48 15.93
C LYS A 55 -7.33 26.92 14.55
N CYS A 56 -8.61 26.86 14.20
CA CYS A 56 -9.07 26.41 12.89
C CYS A 56 -9.77 27.57 12.19
N ASP A 57 -9.07 28.20 11.26
CA ASP A 57 -9.65 29.21 10.38
C ASP A 57 -10.60 28.56 9.38
N LEU A 58 -11.66 29.28 9.01
CA LEU A 58 -12.66 28.75 8.07
C LEU A 58 -12.06 28.40 6.69
N ALA A 59 -11.10 29.20 6.22
CA ALA A 59 -10.40 28.96 4.96
C ALA A 59 -9.58 27.66 5.00
N ASP A 60 -8.84 27.44 6.09
CA ASP A 60 -8.04 26.24 6.29
C ASP A 60 -8.92 25.00 6.43
N PHE A 61 -10.01 25.10 7.20
CA PHE A 61 -10.99 24.03 7.31
C PHE A 61 -11.59 23.67 5.94
N THR A 62 -11.97 24.67 5.15
CA THR A 62 -12.55 24.47 3.82
C THR A 62 -11.53 23.87 2.86
N ALA A 63 -10.26 24.29 2.93
CA ALA A 63 -9.18 23.72 2.13
C ALA A 63 -8.96 22.23 2.46
N VAL A 64 -8.90 21.87 3.74
CA VAL A 64 -8.75 20.48 4.19
C VAL A 64 -9.97 19.64 3.80
N LEU A 65 -11.18 20.17 4.04
CA LEU A 65 -12.43 19.49 3.69
C LEU A 65 -12.47 19.16 2.19
N ASN A 66 -12.05 20.10 1.35
CA ASN A 66 -12.05 19.95 -0.11
C ASN A 66 -10.81 19.24 -0.67
N ASP A 67 -9.84 18.84 0.16
CA ASP A 67 -8.75 17.97 -0.28
C ASP A 67 -9.31 16.57 -0.62
N GLY A 68 -9.50 16.35 -1.92
CA GLY A 68 -9.96 15.07 -2.47
C GLY A 68 -8.97 13.92 -2.31
N GLN A 69 -7.73 14.17 -1.88
CA GLN A 69 -6.66 13.19 -1.79
C GLN A 69 -6.46 12.67 -0.36
N GLN A 70 -6.89 13.42 0.66
CA GLN A 70 -6.59 13.12 2.06
C GLN A 70 -7.07 11.72 2.48
N LEU A 71 -8.29 11.33 2.10
CA LEU A 71 -8.82 9.99 2.34
C LEU A 71 -7.88 8.89 1.81
N TYR A 72 -7.40 9.06 0.57
CA TYR A 72 -6.57 8.07 -0.09
C TYR A 72 -5.17 8.00 0.52
N ARG A 73 -4.59 9.13 0.93
CA ARG A 73 -3.30 9.16 1.66
C ARG A 73 -3.37 8.38 2.97
N VAL A 74 -4.51 8.41 3.65
CA VAL A 74 -4.75 7.66 4.90
C VAL A 74 -4.97 6.17 4.64
N LEU A 75 -5.77 5.81 3.62
CA LEU A 75 -6.12 4.41 3.36
C LEU A 75 -5.03 3.61 2.64
N PHE A 76 -4.23 4.27 1.81
CA PHE A 76 -3.28 3.60 0.92
C PHE A 76 -2.21 2.79 1.66
N PRO A 77 -1.62 3.27 2.78
CA PRO A 77 -0.72 2.47 3.59
C PRO A 77 -1.31 1.13 4.04
N SER A 78 -2.60 1.09 4.39
CA SER A 78 -3.26 -0.16 4.80
C SER A 78 -3.35 -1.18 3.66
N TYR A 79 -3.57 -0.75 2.41
CA TYR A 79 -3.57 -1.67 1.26
C TYR A 79 -2.19 -2.28 0.99
N VAL A 80 -1.12 -1.49 1.15
CA VAL A 80 0.25 -2.01 1.01
C VAL A 80 0.58 -2.97 2.14
N ALA A 81 0.21 -2.64 3.38
CA ALA A 81 0.43 -3.50 4.54
C ALA A 81 -0.26 -4.87 4.38
N LEU A 82 -1.44 -4.93 3.75
CA LEU A 82 -2.10 -6.19 3.43
C LEU A 82 -1.27 -7.06 2.46
N VAL A 83 -0.63 -6.47 1.47
CA VAL A 83 0.24 -7.22 0.53
C VAL A 83 1.51 -7.72 1.23
N GLU A 84 2.07 -6.93 2.13
CA GLU A 84 3.21 -7.33 2.97
C GLU A 84 2.82 -8.50 3.89
N ASP A 85 1.64 -8.43 4.51
CA ASP A 85 1.06 -9.49 5.36
C ASP A 85 0.89 -10.80 4.58
N LEU A 86 0.31 -10.74 3.38
CA LEU A 86 0.25 -11.89 2.47
C LEU A 86 1.66 -12.41 2.14
N GLY A 87 2.63 -11.53 1.90
CA GLY A 87 4.01 -11.93 1.66
C GLY A 87 4.58 -12.81 2.77
N ARG A 88 4.27 -12.51 4.04
CA ARG A 88 4.69 -13.33 5.20
C ARG A 88 4.04 -14.70 5.18
N GLU A 89 2.70 -14.73 5.04
CA GLU A 89 1.92 -15.97 4.96
C GLU A 89 2.40 -16.88 3.82
N LEU A 90 2.77 -16.29 2.67
CA LEU A 90 3.30 -17.04 1.53
C LEU A 90 4.70 -17.59 1.77
N VAL A 91 5.59 -16.88 2.48
CA VAL A 91 6.93 -17.39 2.85
C VAL A 91 6.79 -18.57 3.81
N GLU A 92 5.92 -18.45 4.81
CA GLU A 92 5.60 -19.54 5.73
C GLU A 92 5.05 -20.75 4.98
N THR A 93 4.09 -20.54 4.08
CA THR A 93 3.48 -21.60 3.26
C THR A 93 4.52 -22.28 2.36
N LEU A 94 5.38 -21.50 1.68
CA LEU A 94 6.44 -22.03 0.83
C LEU A 94 7.37 -22.96 1.62
N HIS A 95 7.71 -22.60 2.85
CA HIS A 95 8.58 -23.43 3.68
C HIS A 95 7.86 -24.64 4.27
N THR A 96 6.73 -24.43 4.93
CA THR A 96 6.05 -25.44 5.76
C THR A 96 5.23 -26.42 4.93
N ALA A 97 4.43 -25.92 3.97
CA ALA A 97 3.55 -26.75 3.17
C ALA A 97 4.20 -27.18 1.85
N LYS A 98 5.04 -26.33 1.24
CA LYS A 98 5.66 -26.62 -0.07
C LYS A 98 7.08 -27.17 0.02
N GLY A 99 7.63 -27.29 1.24
CA GLY A 99 8.95 -27.88 1.49
C GLY A 99 10.12 -27.10 0.91
N ILE A 100 9.96 -25.82 0.58
CA ILE A 100 11.05 -25.01 0.06
C ILE A 100 12.06 -24.77 1.20
N PRO A 101 13.35 -25.11 1.01
CA PRO A 101 14.36 -24.90 2.04
C PRO A 101 14.60 -23.40 2.24
N ARG A 102 14.83 -22.98 3.49
CA ARG A 102 15.12 -21.57 3.82
C ARG A 102 16.27 -20.98 3.02
N ALA A 103 17.28 -21.79 2.69
CA ALA A 103 18.41 -21.40 1.85
C ALA A 103 18.02 -20.93 0.44
N ALA A 104 16.83 -21.29 -0.06
CA ALA A 104 16.31 -20.79 -1.34
C ALA A 104 15.74 -19.35 -1.23
N ILE A 105 15.53 -18.84 -0.02
CA ILE A 105 15.01 -17.51 0.28
C ILE A 105 16.16 -16.67 0.82
N ALA A 106 16.86 -15.98 -0.08
CA ALA A 106 18.05 -15.21 0.28
C ALA A 106 17.76 -14.14 1.34
N GLY A 107 18.54 -14.18 2.43
CA GLY A 107 18.42 -13.23 3.55
C GLY A 107 17.37 -13.62 4.61
N LEU A 108 16.66 -14.74 4.44
CA LEU A 108 15.79 -15.28 5.48
C LEU A 108 16.63 -15.86 6.63
N ASP A 109 16.23 -15.58 7.87
CA ASP A 109 16.94 -16.09 9.05
C ASP A 109 16.93 -17.64 9.07
N PRO A 110 18.10 -18.30 9.16
CA PRO A 110 18.18 -19.75 9.12
C PRO A 110 17.76 -20.45 10.42
N VAL A 111 17.68 -19.73 11.54
CA VAL A 111 17.49 -20.29 12.90
C VAL A 111 16.16 -19.89 13.53
N ALA A 112 15.69 -18.66 13.33
CA ALA A 112 14.49 -18.15 13.98
C ALA A 112 13.22 -18.96 13.62
N PRO A 113 12.16 -18.95 14.45
CA PRO A 113 10.84 -19.46 14.04
C PRO A 113 10.40 -18.90 12.68
N ILE A 114 9.75 -19.70 11.84
CA ILE A 114 9.50 -19.34 10.42
C ILE A 114 8.62 -18.10 10.27
N ASP A 115 7.63 -17.94 11.14
CA ASP A 115 6.76 -16.77 11.27
C ASP A 115 7.58 -15.49 11.56
N GLN A 116 8.47 -15.56 12.56
CA GLN A 116 9.33 -14.43 12.93
C GLN A 116 10.35 -14.11 11.81
N ALA A 117 10.94 -15.14 11.20
CA ALA A 117 11.87 -14.97 10.09
C ALA A 117 11.19 -14.32 8.89
N ALA A 118 9.97 -14.75 8.54
CA ALA A 118 9.17 -14.18 7.46
C ALA A 118 8.79 -12.72 7.75
N GLU A 119 8.34 -12.41 8.97
CA GLU A 119 8.00 -11.04 9.37
C GLU A 119 9.19 -10.09 9.25
N GLN A 120 10.34 -10.46 9.83
CA GLN A 120 11.55 -9.65 9.79
C GLN A 120 12.04 -9.47 8.36
N TRP A 121 12.04 -10.54 7.57
CA TRP A 121 12.52 -10.51 6.19
C TRP A 121 11.64 -9.62 5.30
N ILE A 122 10.31 -9.75 5.36
CA ILE A 122 9.38 -8.91 4.59
C ILE A 122 9.50 -7.44 4.99
N THR A 123 9.73 -7.16 6.28
CA THR A 123 9.84 -5.79 6.81
C THR A 123 11.16 -5.12 6.44
N ALA A 124 12.28 -5.87 6.49
CA ALA A 124 13.62 -5.33 6.24
C ALA A 124 14.00 -5.34 4.75
N THR A 125 13.40 -6.23 3.95
CA THR A 125 13.76 -6.42 2.55
C THR A 125 12.91 -5.51 1.65
N PRO A 126 13.48 -4.85 0.62
CA PRO A 126 12.69 -4.13 -0.36
C PRO A 126 11.71 -5.05 -1.12
N VAL A 127 10.50 -4.56 -1.43
CA VAL A 127 9.46 -5.31 -2.18
C VAL A 127 9.94 -5.89 -3.51
N GLU A 128 10.90 -5.22 -4.14
CA GLU A 128 11.56 -5.68 -5.37
C GLU A 128 12.29 -7.00 -5.17
N ALA A 129 12.93 -7.17 -4.03
CA ALA A 129 13.74 -8.33 -3.71
C ALA A 129 12.87 -9.46 -3.16
N TRP A 130 12.08 -9.21 -2.11
CA TRP A 130 11.24 -10.27 -1.57
C TRP A 130 10.14 -10.70 -2.55
N GLY A 131 9.53 -9.74 -3.26
CA GLY A 131 8.50 -10.03 -4.26
C GLY A 131 9.05 -10.83 -5.44
N ALA A 132 10.30 -10.57 -5.85
CA ALA A 132 10.94 -11.36 -6.91
C ALA A 132 11.18 -12.81 -6.46
N THR A 133 11.59 -13.00 -5.21
CA THR A 133 11.80 -14.34 -4.63
C THR A 133 10.50 -15.13 -4.58
N VAL A 134 9.43 -14.57 -4.01
CA VAL A 134 8.13 -15.25 -3.88
C VAL A 134 7.54 -15.56 -5.27
N LEU A 135 7.57 -14.60 -6.20
CA LEU A 135 7.12 -14.85 -7.58
C LEU A 135 7.92 -15.98 -8.23
N LYS A 136 9.25 -15.94 -8.15
CA LYS A 136 10.13 -16.96 -8.76
C LYS A 136 9.83 -18.35 -8.20
N LEU A 137 9.72 -18.49 -6.88
CA LEU A 137 9.45 -19.77 -6.23
C LEU A 137 8.05 -20.30 -6.59
N GLY A 138 7.06 -19.41 -6.75
CA GLY A 138 5.74 -19.75 -7.26
C GLY A 138 5.65 -19.93 -8.79
N GLY A 139 6.78 -19.94 -9.51
CA GLY A 139 6.79 -20.11 -10.97
C GLY A 139 6.21 -18.93 -11.77
N ARG A 140 6.21 -17.73 -11.18
CA ARG A 140 5.70 -16.48 -11.75
C ARG A 140 6.80 -15.46 -11.99
N LYS A 141 6.46 -14.41 -12.74
CA LYS A 141 7.34 -13.27 -13.03
C LYS A 141 6.59 -11.96 -12.96
N TRP A 142 7.33 -10.86 -12.83
CA TRP A 142 6.79 -9.50 -12.79
C TRP A 142 5.93 -9.13 -14.00
N SER A 143 6.13 -9.77 -15.16
CA SER A 143 5.34 -9.50 -16.37
C SER A 143 4.00 -10.24 -16.43
N ASP A 144 3.68 -11.10 -15.46
CA ASP A 144 2.43 -11.87 -15.44
C ASP A 144 1.21 -11.04 -14.99
N PHE A 145 1.42 -9.79 -14.57
CA PHE A 145 0.35 -8.90 -14.14
C PHE A 145 0.56 -7.46 -14.60
N LYS A 146 -0.54 -6.72 -14.73
CA LYS A 146 -0.52 -5.32 -15.17
C LYS A 146 0.21 -4.43 -14.16
N GLY A 147 1.10 -3.58 -14.67
CA GLY A 147 1.94 -2.68 -13.88
C GLY A 147 3.31 -3.27 -13.52
N GLY A 148 3.39 -4.59 -13.37
CA GLY A 148 4.61 -5.34 -13.09
C GLY A 148 5.47 -4.76 -11.97
N ARG A 149 6.80 -4.98 -12.07
CA ARG A 149 7.77 -4.51 -11.07
C ARG A 149 7.65 -3.01 -10.81
N ARG A 150 7.70 -2.19 -11.88
CA ARG A 150 7.69 -0.72 -11.77
C ARG A 150 6.44 -0.19 -11.07
N GLY A 151 5.27 -0.77 -11.33
CA GLY A 151 4.03 -0.33 -10.69
C GLY A 151 3.97 -0.67 -9.20
N VAL A 152 4.46 -1.85 -8.80
CA VAL A 152 4.50 -2.26 -7.38
C VAL A 152 5.49 -1.39 -6.61
N VAL A 153 6.68 -1.15 -7.17
CA VAL A 153 7.70 -0.29 -6.55
C VAL A 153 7.19 1.11 -6.32
N GLU A 154 6.46 1.67 -7.27
CA GLU A 154 5.86 2.99 -7.12
C GLU A 154 4.77 3.02 -6.07
N ALA A 155 3.89 2.02 -6.04
CA ALA A 155 2.89 1.92 -4.99
C ALA A 155 3.53 1.91 -3.58
N VAL A 156 4.57 1.10 -3.38
CA VAL A 156 5.29 1.03 -2.08
C VAL A 156 6.07 2.32 -1.80
N THR A 157 6.66 2.95 -2.83
CA THR A 157 7.37 4.22 -2.68
C THR A 157 6.44 5.35 -2.27
N ILE A 158 5.28 5.46 -2.93
CA ILE A 158 4.24 6.45 -2.58
C ILE A 158 3.74 6.18 -1.17
N ARG A 159 3.48 4.93 -0.79
CA ARG A 159 3.09 4.58 0.60
C ARG A 159 4.10 5.04 1.62
N ASN A 160 5.40 4.85 1.38
CA ASN A 160 6.45 5.29 2.30
C ASN A 160 6.46 6.82 2.44
N LEU A 161 6.36 7.55 1.33
CA LEU A 161 6.30 9.01 1.37
C LEU A 161 5.05 9.50 2.12
N CYS A 162 3.87 8.93 1.82
CA CYS A 162 2.63 9.26 2.54
C CYS A 162 2.71 8.95 4.04
N ALA A 163 3.26 7.79 4.42
CA ALA A 163 3.41 7.40 5.82
C ALA A 163 4.33 8.34 6.61
N HIS A 164 5.29 9.00 5.96
CA HIS A 164 6.16 10.00 6.55
C HIS A 164 5.64 11.44 6.40
N GLY A 165 4.45 11.64 5.85
CA GLY A 165 3.88 12.96 5.61
C GLY A 165 4.64 13.77 4.54
N ILE A 166 5.43 13.12 3.69
CA ILE A 166 6.22 13.77 2.63
C ILE A 166 5.32 13.92 1.39
N PRO A 167 4.99 15.14 0.94
CA PRO A 167 4.01 15.36 -0.12
C PRO A 167 4.61 15.38 -1.54
N VAL A 168 5.92 15.20 -1.68
CA VAL A 168 6.66 15.33 -2.95
C VAL A 168 7.64 14.18 -3.17
N PHE A 169 8.02 13.92 -4.42
CA PHE A 169 9.08 12.97 -4.75
C PHE A 169 10.45 13.52 -4.35
N ASN A 170 11.15 12.78 -3.47
CA ASN A 170 12.52 13.08 -3.07
C ASN A 170 13.55 12.23 -3.85
N GLN A 171 14.84 12.56 -3.74
CA GLN A 171 15.90 11.88 -4.49
C GLN A 171 15.94 10.37 -4.24
N ARG A 172 15.67 9.92 -3.00
CA ARG A 172 15.63 8.51 -2.64
C ARG A 172 14.52 7.77 -3.40
N ALA A 173 13.33 8.37 -3.48
CA ALA A 173 12.21 7.83 -4.24
C ALA A 173 12.54 7.74 -5.73
N LEU A 174 13.13 8.80 -6.31
CA LEU A 174 13.53 8.82 -7.71
C LEU A 174 14.54 7.73 -8.06
N ASN A 175 15.59 7.58 -7.24
CA ASN A 175 16.60 6.54 -7.44
C ASN A 175 15.97 5.14 -7.46
N ARG A 176 15.07 4.88 -6.50
CA ARG A 176 14.35 3.60 -6.42
C ARG A 176 13.47 3.35 -7.65
N LEU A 177 12.71 4.36 -8.09
CA LEU A 177 11.88 4.27 -9.29
C LEU A 177 12.70 4.06 -10.55
N ALA A 178 13.84 4.75 -10.68
CA ALA A 178 14.76 4.59 -11.81
C ALA A 178 15.25 3.15 -11.92
N THR A 179 15.70 2.54 -10.81
CA THR A 179 16.13 1.13 -10.78
C THR A 179 15.03 0.13 -11.15
N ALA A 180 13.77 0.47 -10.89
CA ALA A 180 12.63 -0.39 -11.21
C ALA A 180 12.05 -0.15 -12.61
N SER A 181 12.41 0.94 -13.27
CA SER A 181 11.85 1.37 -14.56
C SER A 181 12.60 0.77 -15.74
N THR A 182 11.89 0.62 -16.84
CA THR A 182 12.48 0.48 -18.18
C THR A 182 12.72 1.86 -18.80
N ALA A 183 13.59 1.96 -19.81
CA ALA A 183 13.90 3.22 -20.50
C ALA A 183 12.68 3.93 -21.13
N LYS A 184 11.57 3.21 -21.34
CA LYS A 184 10.32 3.77 -21.92
C LYS A 184 9.38 4.39 -20.87
N GLN A 185 9.66 4.20 -19.59
CA GLN A 185 8.78 4.65 -18.51
C GLN A 185 9.27 5.99 -17.97
N THR A 186 8.40 6.99 -18.05
CA THR A 186 8.66 8.33 -17.52
C THR A 186 8.80 8.27 -16.01
N LEU A 187 9.82 8.96 -15.49
CA LEU A 187 10.02 9.18 -14.07
C LEU A 187 9.43 10.55 -13.68
N PRO A 188 8.92 10.70 -12.45
CA PRO A 188 8.65 12.02 -11.90
C PRO A 188 9.95 12.81 -11.73
N THR A 189 9.81 14.13 -11.62
CA THR A 189 10.91 15.05 -11.35
C THR A 189 11.08 15.25 -9.85
N LEU A 190 12.27 15.66 -9.42
CA LEU A 190 12.54 16.00 -8.03
C LEU A 190 11.64 17.15 -7.59
N GLY A 191 10.90 16.96 -6.50
CA GLY A 191 9.94 17.96 -6.00
C GLY A 191 8.55 17.86 -6.61
N ASP A 192 8.31 16.96 -7.58
CA ASP A 192 6.96 16.76 -8.11
C ASP A 192 6.00 16.36 -6.98
N PRO A 193 4.79 16.95 -6.93
CA PRO A 193 3.80 16.59 -5.92
C PRO A 193 3.31 15.16 -6.12
N ILE A 194 3.13 14.46 -5.01
CA ILE A 194 2.50 13.14 -4.99
C ILE A 194 1.00 13.34 -5.14
N VAL A 195 0.48 13.05 -6.33
CA VAL A 195 -0.94 13.06 -6.61
C VAL A 195 -1.53 11.69 -6.29
N LEU A 196 -2.34 11.62 -5.23
CA LEU A 196 -3.07 10.42 -4.83
C LEU A 196 -4.58 10.72 -4.81
N ASP A 197 -5.10 11.14 -5.97
CA ASP A 197 -6.54 11.24 -6.20
C ASP A 197 -7.19 9.85 -6.33
N ARG A 198 -8.52 9.82 -6.50
CA ARG A 198 -9.29 8.57 -6.65
C ARG A 198 -8.77 7.69 -7.77
N ALA A 199 -8.43 8.28 -8.91
CA ALA A 199 -8.01 7.53 -10.08
C ALA A 199 -6.61 6.93 -9.87
N ALA A 200 -5.67 7.72 -9.35
CA ALA A 200 -4.34 7.27 -8.97
C ALA A 200 -4.41 6.16 -7.91
N PHE A 201 -5.20 6.36 -6.86
CA PHE A 201 -5.42 5.37 -5.82
C PHE A 201 -5.93 4.04 -6.40
N VAL A 202 -7.00 4.05 -7.20
CA VAL A 202 -7.56 2.84 -7.80
C VAL A 202 -6.55 2.14 -8.72
N ARG A 203 -5.74 2.90 -9.47
CA ARG A 203 -4.66 2.31 -10.29
C ARG A 203 -3.62 1.60 -9.44
N HIS A 204 -3.09 2.24 -8.41
CA HIS A 204 -2.07 1.64 -7.54
C HIS A 204 -2.60 0.43 -6.78
N VAL A 205 -3.81 0.52 -6.21
CA VAL A 205 -4.49 -0.60 -5.55
C VAL A 205 -4.74 -1.75 -6.53
N GLY A 206 -5.09 -1.44 -7.79
CA GLY A 206 -5.22 -2.46 -8.85
C GLY A 206 -3.92 -3.20 -9.14
N VAL A 207 -2.79 -2.49 -9.18
CA VAL A 207 -1.46 -3.10 -9.35
C VAL A 207 -1.10 -3.99 -8.16
N LEU A 208 -1.28 -3.50 -6.93
CA LEU A 208 -1.05 -4.26 -5.70
C LEU A 208 -1.90 -5.53 -5.66
N ARG A 209 -3.17 -5.44 -6.07
CA ARG A 209 -4.07 -6.60 -6.17
C ARG A 209 -3.58 -7.64 -7.19
N GLY A 210 -3.11 -7.18 -8.35
CA GLY A 210 -2.56 -8.05 -9.40
C GLY A 210 -1.30 -8.78 -8.93
N PHE A 211 -0.42 -8.06 -8.24
CA PHE A 211 0.78 -8.62 -7.63
C PHE A 211 0.46 -9.67 -6.57
N ALA A 212 -0.43 -9.35 -5.63
CA ALA A 212 -0.87 -10.25 -4.57
C ALA A 212 -1.48 -11.54 -5.14
N ARG A 213 -2.35 -11.44 -6.16
CA ARG A 213 -2.90 -12.62 -6.85
C ARG A 213 -1.84 -13.46 -7.53
N SER A 214 -0.92 -12.83 -8.26
CA SER A 214 0.13 -13.56 -8.96
C SER A 214 0.96 -14.40 -7.99
N MET A 215 1.37 -13.82 -6.85
CA MET A 215 2.08 -14.56 -5.81
C MET A 215 1.23 -15.68 -5.20
N ALA A 216 0.02 -15.36 -4.75
CA ALA A 216 -0.90 -16.30 -4.11
C ALA A 216 -1.21 -17.52 -4.99
N ASP A 217 -1.55 -17.26 -6.27
CA ASP A 217 -1.83 -18.30 -7.24
C ASP A 217 -0.57 -19.11 -7.59
N GLY A 218 0.59 -18.47 -7.64
CA GLY A 218 1.87 -19.16 -7.86
C GLY A 218 2.18 -20.17 -6.76
N VAL A 219 2.12 -19.73 -5.50
CA VAL A 219 2.39 -20.59 -4.34
C VAL A 219 1.32 -21.67 -4.18
N ALA A 220 0.04 -21.34 -4.34
CA ALA A 220 -1.05 -22.31 -4.17
C ALA A 220 -0.98 -23.48 -5.17
N ASN A 221 -0.44 -23.24 -6.38
CA ASN A 221 -0.32 -24.26 -7.42
C ASN A 221 0.91 -25.18 -7.27
N LEU A 222 1.80 -24.90 -6.32
CA LEU A 222 2.91 -25.81 -6.00
C LEU A 222 2.37 -27.07 -5.30
N PRO A 223 2.96 -28.25 -5.56
CA PRO A 223 2.61 -29.46 -4.82
C PRO A 223 2.97 -29.30 -3.34
N ASP A 224 2.11 -29.80 -2.46
CA ASP A 224 2.43 -29.92 -1.04
C ASP A 224 3.45 -31.04 -0.82
N VAL A 225 4.29 -30.90 0.20
CA VAL A 225 5.09 -32.04 0.69
C VAL A 225 4.19 -33.04 1.43
N PRO A 226 4.50 -34.35 1.37
CA PRO A 226 3.76 -35.39 2.10
C PRO A 226 3.77 -35.23 3.62
#